data_AF-A0A3Q2NQD5-F1
#
_entry.id   AF-A0A3Q2NQD5-F1
#
_cell.length_a   1.000
_cell.length_b   1.000
_cell.length_c   1.000
_cell.angle_alpha   90.00
_cell.angle_beta   90.00
_cell.angle_gamma   90.00
#
_symmetry.space_group_name_H-M   'P 1'
#
loop_
_entity.id
_entity.type
_entity.pdbx_description
1 polymer ?
#
loop_
_entity_poly.entity_id
_entity_poly.type
_entity_poly.pdbx_seq_one_letter_code
_entity_poly.pdbx_strand_id
1 'polypeptide(L)'
;MAQPAEKAYYRFMVLFFNCLLTFGSYFCFDIPSVLQDQFQGNLTCPNATVINGTVECVEGLGMSPQQYNLLYAIYAWTNAVVVILAGFLIDKLGNRCEFACILKKISGVSNSFWFRGPFPPVCVQRVQDVKLLSLRYWLLVLTIMFFYNGIFPFIADASKFIQDKYADYSQKEAAYVAGAVYDSSLVLSACVGILIDYVGLRGVFAVACAVCTLPVFGLLAFTFVPPLVSTIWLGVTYSFAAASMWPSIPLVVPQATLGTAMGLATSIQMVGIGVSNLIVIAARFVFDLTDFAASVLHCMLTFLQGGTLNKTTKRSEQAEGDSEREPLHREEKEEEEEEEEQNGHKSSDVPSQSINS
;
A
#
# COMPACT_ATOMS: atom_id res chain seq x y z
N MET A 1 0.72 11.76 -34.67
CA MET A 1 -0.13 12.23 -33.55
C MET A 1 -1.10 11.11 -33.18
N ALA A 2 -0.71 10.23 -32.26
CA ALA A 2 -1.61 9.20 -31.72
C ALA A 2 -2.38 9.80 -30.54
N GLN A 3 -3.70 9.57 -30.54
CA GLN A 3 -4.69 10.29 -29.72
C GLN A 3 -4.54 10.00 -28.21
N PRO A 4 -4.90 10.95 -27.33
CA PRO A 4 -4.87 10.77 -25.87
C PRO A 4 -5.71 9.57 -25.37
N ALA A 5 -6.71 9.13 -26.13
CA ALA A 5 -7.55 7.97 -25.82
C ALA A 5 -6.81 6.61 -25.89
N GLU A 6 -5.86 6.44 -26.82
CA GLU A 6 -5.10 5.20 -26.97
C GLU A 6 -4.14 5.00 -25.78
N LYS A 7 -3.57 6.10 -25.27
CA LYS A 7 -2.79 6.12 -24.02
C LYS A 7 -3.64 5.82 -22.79
N ALA A 8 -4.89 6.28 -22.74
CA ALA A 8 -5.79 6.01 -21.62
C ALA A 8 -6.16 4.52 -21.56
N TYR A 9 -6.55 3.92 -22.68
CA TYR A 9 -6.88 2.50 -22.75
C TYR A 9 -5.70 1.60 -22.32
N TYR A 10 -4.50 1.92 -22.80
CA TYR A 10 -3.28 1.20 -22.40
C TYR A 10 -3.02 1.29 -20.89
N ARG A 11 -3.21 2.47 -20.28
CA ARG A 11 -3.07 2.65 -18.82
C ARG A 11 -4.06 1.79 -18.03
N PHE A 12 -5.32 1.74 -18.45
CA PHE A 12 -6.33 0.91 -17.79
C PHE A 12 -6.05 -0.59 -17.97
N MET A 13 -5.57 -1.03 -19.14
CA MET A 13 -5.14 -2.43 -19.33
C MET A 13 -3.98 -2.79 -18.40
N VAL A 14 -2.94 -1.95 -18.32
CA VAL A 14 -1.79 -2.19 -17.42
C VAL A 14 -2.25 -2.22 -15.96
N LEU A 15 -3.13 -1.31 -15.55
CA LEU A 15 -3.69 -1.29 -14.20
C LEU A 15 -4.47 -2.58 -13.88
N PHE A 16 -5.31 -3.03 -14.81
CA PHE A 16 -6.10 -4.26 -14.67
C PHE A 16 -5.20 -5.49 -14.48
N PHE A 17 -4.16 -5.66 -15.30
CA PHE A 17 -3.23 -6.77 -15.14
C PHE A 17 -2.40 -6.67 -13.86
N ASN A 18 -2.07 -5.46 -13.40
CA ASN A 18 -1.41 -5.26 -12.11
C ASN A 18 -2.32 -5.71 -10.94
N CYS A 19 -3.62 -5.37 -10.99
CA CYS A 19 -4.60 -5.84 -10.02
C CYS A 19 -4.77 -7.38 -10.02
N LEU A 20 -4.66 -8.04 -11.18
CA LEU A 20 -4.70 -9.50 -11.25
C LEU A 20 -3.46 -10.18 -10.63
N LEU A 21 -2.29 -9.57 -10.78
CA LEU A 21 -1.06 -10.07 -10.16
C LEU A 21 -1.13 -9.97 -8.63
N THR A 22 -1.62 -8.85 -8.10
CA THR A 22 -1.79 -8.69 -6.65
C THR A 22 -2.88 -9.59 -6.08
N PHE A 23 -3.98 -9.81 -6.83
CA PHE A 23 -5.02 -10.77 -6.43
C PHE A 23 -4.44 -12.16 -6.13
N GLY A 24 -3.54 -12.66 -6.99
CA GLY A 24 -2.91 -13.97 -6.77
C GLY A 24 -2.09 -14.06 -5.48
N SER A 25 -1.31 -13.02 -5.16
CA SER A 25 -0.50 -13.02 -3.93
C SER A 25 -1.34 -12.94 -2.65
N TYR A 26 -2.41 -12.14 -2.65
CA TYR A 26 -3.31 -12.04 -1.49
C TYR A 26 -4.15 -13.30 -1.32
N PHE A 27 -4.62 -13.89 -2.42
CA PHE A 27 -5.34 -15.16 -2.40
C PHE A 27 -4.50 -16.28 -1.76
N CYS A 28 -3.21 -16.39 -2.14
CA CYS A 28 -2.30 -17.37 -1.54
C CYS A 28 -2.04 -17.12 -0.04
N PHE A 29 -2.10 -15.87 0.41
CA PHE A 29 -1.92 -15.52 1.83
C PHE A 29 -3.15 -15.88 2.67
N ASP A 30 -4.35 -15.65 2.15
CA ASP A 30 -5.60 -15.84 2.92
C ASP A 30 -6.19 -17.25 2.81
N ILE A 31 -5.89 -18.03 1.76
CA ILE A 31 -6.49 -19.37 1.59
C ILE A 31 -6.28 -20.34 2.79
N PRO A 32 -5.14 -20.35 3.52
CA PRO A 32 -4.98 -21.26 4.64
C PRO A 32 -5.95 -21.00 5.79
N SER A 33 -6.48 -19.77 5.97
CA SER A 33 -7.43 -19.41 7.04
C SER A 33 -8.80 -20.05 6.85
N VAL A 34 -9.23 -20.20 5.59
CA VAL A 34 -10.48 -20.87 5.22
C VAL A 34 -10.35 -22.38 5.39
N LEU A 35 -9.17 -22.94 5.10
CA LEU A 35 -8.89 -24.37 5.14
C LEU A 35 -8.34 -24.86 6.50
N GLN A 36 -8.48 -24.06 7.56
CA GLN A 36 -7.85 -24.33 8.86
C GLN A 36 -8.20 -25.72 9.43
N ASP A 37 -9.46 -26.17 9.32
CA ASP A 37 -9.89 -27.52 9.73
C ASP A 37 -9.20 -28.64 8.96
N GLN A 38 -8.89 -28.44 7.67
CA GLN A 38 -8.17 -29.44 6.86
C GLN A 38 -6.69 -29.49 7.24
N PHE A 39 -6.11 -28.35 7.63
CA PHE A 39 -4.73 -28.31 8.12
C PHE A 39 -4.60 -28.91 9.53
N GLN A 40 -5.56 -28.64 10.41
CA GLN A 40 -5.55 -29.08 11.81
C GLN A 40 -6.28 -30.43 12.04
N GLY A 41 -6.98 -30.95 11.03
CA GLY A 41 -7.68 -32.23 11.08
C GLY A 41 -6.74 -33.41 11.31
N ASN A 42 -7.26 -34.53 11.82
CA ASN A 42 -6.44 -35.66 12.25
C ASN A 42 -5.84 -36.42 11.06
N LEU A 43 -4.62 -36.94 11.17
CA LEU A 43 -3.92 -37.64 10.06
C LEU A 43 -4.66 -38.89 9.59
N THR A 44 -5.35 -39.56 10.51
CA THR A 44 -6.21 -40.70 10.25
C THR A 44 -7.38 -40.64 11.22
N CYS A 45 -8.55 -41.10 10.80
CA CYS A 45 -9.67 -41.32 11.69
C CYS A 45 -9.75 -42.80 12.10
N PRO A 46 -8.95 -43.28 13.07
CA PRO A 46 -9.14 -44.63 13.58
C PRO A 46 -10.45 -44.65 14.36
N ASN A 47 -11.43 -45.46 13.91
CA ASN A 47 -12.81 -45.51 14.41
C ASN A 47 -13.64 -44.24 14.16
N ALA A 48 -13.84 -43.88 12.89
CA ALA A 48 -14.99 -43.07 12.50
C ALA A 48 -16.29 -43.80 12.93
N THR A 49 -16.86 -43.43 14.07
CA THR A 49 -18.20 -43.86 14.45
C THR A 49 -19.18 -43.15 13.54
N VAL A 50 -19.71 -43.88 12.55
CA VAL A 50 -20.80 -43.40 11.70
C VAL A 50 -22.05 -43.32 12.57
N ILE A 51 -22.30 -42.16 13.18
CA ILE A 51 -23.56 -41.86 13.84
C ILE A 51 -24.39 -41.11 12.81
N ASN A 52 -25.50 -41.70 12.38
CA ASN A 52 -26.44 -41.11 11.41
C ASN A 52 -25.85 -40.71 10.04
N GLY A 53 -24.89 -41.48 9.50
CA GLY A 53 -24.38 -41.29 8.14
C GLY A 53 -23.40 -40.12 7.96
N THR A 54 -23.11 -39.37 9.01
CA THR A 54 -22.08 -38.33 9.04
C THR A 54 -20.86 -38.82 9.83
N VAL A 55 -19.70 -38.76 9.20
CA VAL A 55 -18.41 -39.03 9.84
C VAL A 55 -17.99 -37.76 10.58
N GLU A 56 -18.02 -37.79 11.91
CA GLU A 56 -17.62 -36.68 12.79
C GLU A 56 -16.09 -36.61 12.96
N CYS A 57 -15.36 -36.76 11.86
CA CYS A 57 -13.92 -36.59 11.86
C CYS A 57 -13.49 -35.98 10.53
N VAL A 58 -12.65 -34.95 10.62
CA VAL A 58 -12.05 -34.31 9.46
C VAL A 58 -10.67 -34.91 9.27
N GLU A 59 -10.47 -35.65 8.19
CA GLU A 59 -9.13 -36.07 7.76
C GLU A 59 -8.33 -34.83 7.37
N GLY A 60 -7.13 -34.69 7.92
CA GLY A 60 -6.30 -33.51 7.73
C GLY A 60 -4.81 -33.77 7.87
N LEU A 61 -4.00 -32.71 7.77
CA LEU A 61 -2.54 -32.80 7.86
C LEU A 61 -2.03 -33.08 9.30
N GLY A 62 -2.88 -33.00 10.32
CA GLY A 62 -2.52 -33.22 11.72
C GLY A 62 -1.65 -32.11 12.32
N MET A 63 -1.74 -30.91 11.77
CA MET A 63 -0.91 -29.78 12.21
C MET A 63 -1.45 -29.21 13.52
N SER A 64 -0.57 -28.97 14.50
CA SER A 64 -0.99 -28.29 15.73
C SER A 64 -1.31 -26.80 15.45
N PRO A 65 -2.13 -26.14 16.28
CA PRO A 65 -2.41 -24.71 16.13
C PRO A 65 -1.14 -23.84 16.12
N GLN A 66 -0.11 -24.25 16.86
CA GLN A 66 1.18 -23.54 16.90
C GLN A 66 1.97 -23.70 15.59
N GLN A 67 1.92 -24.89 14.99
CA GLN A 67 2.55 -25.14 13.70
C GLN A 67 1.82 -24.36 12.58
N TYR A 68 0.50 -24.24 12.67
CA TYR A 68 -0.30 -23.44 11.75
C TYR A 68 0.08 -21.95 11.79
N ASN A 69 0.20 -21.35 12.98
CA ASN A 69 0.62 -19.95 13.10
C ASN A 69 2.10 -19.75 12.70
N LEU A 70 2.95 -20.76 12.90
CA LEU A 70 4.33 -20.75 12.40
C LEU A 70 4.39 -20.71 10.86
N LEU A 71 3.45 -21.33 10.15
CA LEU A 71 3.38 -21.27 8.69
C LEU A 71 3.19 -19.83 8.20
N TYR A 72 2.26 -19.09 8.82
CA TYR A 72 2.04 -17.67 8.54
C TYR A 72 3.26 -16.82 8.87
N ALA A 73 3.97 -17.12 9.97
CA ALA A 73 5.21 -16.45 10.29
C ALA A 73 6.29 -16.68 9.23
N ILE A 74 6.52 -17.92 8.78
CA ILE A 74 7.50 -18.25 7.74
C ILE A 74 7.17 -17.50 6.43
N TYR A 75 5.90 -17.46 6.03
CA TYR A 75 5.46 -16.71 4.86
C TYR A 75 5.76 -15.21 5.00
N ALA A 76 5.47 -14.62 6.16
CA ALA A 76 5.73 -13.20 6.41
C ALA A 76 7.24 -12.88 6.37
N TRP A 77 8.08 -13.68 7.03
CA TRP A 77 9.54 -13.49 7.03
C TRP A 77 10.16 -13.66 5.64
N THR A 78 9.68 -14.63 4.85
CA THR A 78 10.17 -14.82 3.47
C THR A 78 9.80 -13.64 2.59
N ASN A 79 8.54 -13.16 2.66
CA ASN A 79 8.14 -11.96 1.93
C ASN A 79 8.86 -10.70 2.39
N ALA A 80 9.15 -10.57 3.69
CA ALA A 80 9.94 -9.45 4.18
C ALA A 80 11.31 -9.35 3.50
N VAL A 81 11.98 -10.49 3.28
CA VAL A 81 13.28 -10.49 2.58
C VAL A 81 13.11 -10.24 1.08
N VAL A 82 12.17 -10.95 0.45
CA VAL A 82 11.97 -10.88 -1.01
C VAL A 82 11.56 -9.47 -1.44
N VAL A 83 10.68 -8.80 -0.69
CA VAL A 83 10.14 -7.49 -1.08
C VAL A 83 11.15 -6.35 -0.94
N ILE A 84 12.05 -6.39 0.07
CA ILE A 84 13.19 -5.46 0.15
C ILE A 84 14.10 -5.63 -1.06
N LEU A 85 14.44 -6.88 -1.41
CA LEU A 85 15.31 -7.17 -2.53
C LEU A 85 14.66 -6.74 -3.85
N ALA A 86 13.37 -7.00 -4.03
CA ALA A 86 12.60 -6.57 -5.19
C ALA A 86 12.54 -5.03 -5.29
N GLY A 87 12.27 -4.32 -4.20
CA GLY A 87 12.24 -2.86 -4.18
C GLY A 87 13.58 -2.24 -4.58
N PHE A 88 14.69 -2.77 -4.03
CA PHE A 88 16.03 -2.33 -4.41
C PHE A 88 16.36 -2.66 -5.88
N LEU A 89 15.91 -3.82 -6.36
CA LEU A 89 16.12 -4.23 -7.73
C LEU A 89 15.33 -3.34 -8.71
N ILE A 90 14.11 -2.93 -8.36
CA ILE A 90 13.28 -2.01 -9.13
C ILE A 90 13.96 -0.65 -9.28
N ASP A 91 14.48 -0.06 -8.19
CA ASP A 91 15.18 1.23 -8.28
C ASP A 91 16.48 1.15 -9.08
N LYS A 92 17.14 -0.02 -9.11
CA LYS A 92 18.36 -0.24 -9.90
C LYS A 92 18.08 -0.57 -11.38
N LEU A 93 16.95 -1.22 -11.68
CA LEU A 93 16.56 -1.65 -13.03
C LEU A 93 15.61 -0.67 -13.76
N GLY A 94 14.90 0.18 -13.03
CA GLY A 94 13.98 1.19 -13.56
C GLY A 94 14.76 2.38 -14.11
N ASN A 95 15.15 2.37 -15.38
CA ASN A 95 14.26 2.78 -16.48
C ASN A 95 14.57 2.04 -17.80
N ARG A 96 15.15 0.82 -17.78
CA ARG A 96 15.67 0.17 -19.01
C ARG A 96 15.20 -1.27 -19.30
N CYS A 97 14.77 -2.06 -18.32
CA CYS A 97 14.74 -3.51 -18.51
C CYS A 97 13.42 -4.25 -18.20
N GLU A 98 12.46 -3.70 -17.45
CA GLU A 98 11.26 -4.47 -17.07
C GLU A 98 10.39 -4.85 -18.28
N PHE A 99 10.06 -3.88 -19.14
CA PHE A 99 9.33 -4.17 -20.37
C PHE A 99 10.17 -4.91 -21.42
N ALA A 100 11.47 -4.61 -21.51
CA ALA A 100 12.35 -5.19 -22.52
C ALA A 100 12.66 -6.68 -22.26
N CYS A 101 12.79 -7.10 -21.00
CA CYS A 101 13.06 -8.50 -20.64
C CYS A 101 11.79 -9.36 -20.70
N ILE A 102 10.65 -8.83 -20.26
CA ILE A 102 9.36 -9.55 -20.32
C ILE A 102 8.90 -9.69 -21.77
N LEU A 103 8.98 -8.63 -22.60
CA LEU A 103 8.64 -8.73 -24.03
C LEU A 103 9.63 -9.62 -24.81
N LYS A 104 10.94 -9.58 -24.50
CA LYS A 104 11.92 -10.47 -25.16
C LYS A 104 11.66 -11.95 -24.87
N LYS A 105 11.16 -12.29 -23.68
CA LYS A 105 10.91 -13.69 -23.30
C LYS A 105 9.58 -14.22 -23.83
N ILE A 106 8.59 -13.35 -24.05
CA ILE A 106 7.25 -13.74 -24.50
C ILE A 106 7.09 -13.71 -26.03
N SER A 107 7.75 -12.79 -26.74
CA SER A 107 7.42 -12.55 -28.16
C SER A 107 8.43 -13.04 -29.19
N GLY A 108 9.70 -13.32 -28.83
CA GLY A 108 10.71 -13.76 -29.82
C GLY A 108 10.93 -12.79 -30.99
N VAL A 109 10.36 -11.58 -30.95
CA VAL A 109 10.46 -10.59 -32.03
C VAL A 109 11.60 -9.62 -31.70
N SER A 110 12.65 -9.74 -32.50
CA SER A 110 13.70 -8.75 -32.64
C SER A 110 13.12 -7.53 -33.36
N ASN A 111 12.63 -6.52 -32.65
CA ASN A 111 12.73 -5.15 -33.15
C ASN A 111 12.73 -4.09 -32.04
N SER A 112 13.84 -3.37 -32.01
CA SER A 112 14.18 -2.25 -31.16
C SER A 112 13.46 -0.99 -31.67
N PHE A 113 12.38 -0.54 -31.05
CA PHE A 113 11.78 0.75 -31.46
C PHE A 113 11.09 1.58 -30.37
N TRP A 114 10.98 1.11 -29.13
CA TRP A 114 10.35 1.92 -28.07
C TRP A 114 11.39 2.42 -27.07
N PHE A 115 11.35 3.74 -26.84
CA PHE A 115 12.11 4.54 -25.87
C PHE A 115 13.47 5.12 -26.33
N ARG A 116 13.42 6.05 -27.29
CA ARG A 116 14.36 7.19 -27.36
C ARG A 116 13.66 8.45 -26.84
N GLY A 117 13.76 8.71 -25.55
CA GLY A 117 13.58 10.03 -24.96
C GLY A 117 14.77 10.32 -24.04
N PRO A 118 15.28 11.56 -23.96
CA PRO A 118 16.35 11.90 -23.04
C PRO A 118 15.76 11.90 -21.63
N PHE A 119 15.99 10.82 -20.88
CA PHE A 119 15.61 10.74 -19.48
C PHE A 119 16.80 11.20 -18.62
N PRO A 120 16.55 11.97 -17.54
CA PRO A 120 17.59 12.60 -16.73
C PRO A 120 18.57 11.56 -16.14
N PRO A 121 19.80 11.99 -15.79
CA PRO A 121 20.83 11.07 -15.30
C PRO A 121 20.36 10.30 -14.08
N VAL A 122 20.50 8.97 -14.15
CA VAL A 122 20.18 8.03 -13.07
C VAL A 122 21.20 8.22 -11.95
N CYS A 123 20.76 8.76 -10.80
CA CYS A 123 21.57 8.71 -9.58
C CYS A 123 21.62 7.27 -9.09
N VAL A 124 22.79 6.63 -9.18
CA VAL A 124 23.05 5.33 -8.55
C VAL A 124 22.88 5.50 -7.04
N GLN A 125 21.76 5.04 -6.49
CA GLN A 125 21.53 5.09 -5.07
C GLN A 125 22.46 4.14 -4.32
N ARG A 126 23.13 4.66 -3.30
CA ARG A 126 23.88 3.85 -2.35
C ARG A 126 22.91 3.39 -1.28
N VAL A 127 23.03 2.16 -0.78
CA VAL A 127 22.19 1.62 0.33
C VAL A 127 22.19 2.53 1.57
N GLN A 128 23.22 3.38 1.70
CA GLN A 128 23.36 4.38 2.75
C GLN A 128 22.35 5.54 2.65
N ASP A 129 21.83 5.84 1.46
CA ASP A 129 20.85 6.93 1.23
C ASP A 129 19.46 6.60 1.82
N VAL A 130 19.19 5.33 2.09
CA VAL A 130 17.95 4.89 2.77
C VAL A 130 17.90 5.38 4.22
N LYS A 131 19.05 5.54 4.88
CA LYS A 131 19.10 6.09 6.25
C LYS A 131 18.87 7.60 6.31
N LEU A 132 18.94 8.29 5.17
CA LEU A 132 18.66 9.72 5.03
C LEU A 132 17.18 10.02 4.76
N LEU A 133 16.33 8.99 4.68
CA LEU A 133 14.89 9.18 4.53
C LEU A 133 14.32 9.98 5.71
N SER A 134 13.39 10.89 5.40
CA SER A 134 12.85 11.82 6.38
C SER A 134 12.19 11.09 7.55
N LEU A 135 12.21 11.70 8.74
CA LEU A 135 11.53 11.17 9.93
C LEU A 135 10.05 10.88 9.65
N ARG A 136 9.42 11.64 8.75
CA ARG A 136 8.01 11.49 8.35
C ARG A 136 7.75 10.14 7.67
N TYR A 137 8.68 9.70 6.82
CA TYR A 137 8.60 8.38 6.18
C TYR A 137 8.64 7.27 7.23
N TRP A 138 9.57 7.34 8.18
CA TRP A 138 9.69 6.31 9.22
C TRP A 138 8.47 6.23 10.14
N LEU A 139 7.92 7.37 10.55
CA LEU A 139 6.67 7.43 11.33
C LEU A 139 5.48 6.84 10.57
N LEU A 140 5.40 7.13 9.27
CA LEU A 140 4.36 6.59 8.39
C LEU A 140 4.49 5.07 8.26
N VAL A 141 5.69 4.56 8.01
CA VAL A 141 5.94 3.11 7.90
C VAL A 141 5.62 2.38 9.21
N LEU A 142 6.02 2.94 10.36
CA LEU A 142 5.68 2.37 11.66
C LEU A 142 4.17 2.38 11.90
N THR A 143 3.48 3.45 11.53
CA THR A 143 2.01 3.53 11.60
C THR A 143 1.35 2.43 10.79
N ILE A 144 1.79 2.22 9.54
CA ILE A 144 1.32 1.13 8.67
C ILE A 144 1.57 -0.21 9.35
N MET A 145 2.79 -0.46 9.83
CA MET A 145 3.13 -1.71 10.49
C MET A 145 2.18 -2.01 11.66
N PHE A 146 2.03 -1.10 12.63
CA PHE A 146 1.18 -1.34 13.80
C PHE A 146 -0.29 -1.52 13.46
N PHE A 147 -0.82 -0.79 12.47
CA PHE A 147 -2.21 -0.96 12.05
C PHE A 147 -2.46 -2.35 11.46
N TYR A 148 -1.60 -2.80 10.55
CA TYR A 148 -1.75 -4.08 9.87
C TYR A 148 -1.37 -5.29 10.76
N ASN A 149 -0.50 -5.10 11.75
CA ASN A 149 -0.14 -6.11 12.73
C ASN A 149 -1.32 -6.58 13.58
N GLY A 150 -2.34 -5.77 13.82
CA GLY A 150 -3.53 -6.23 14.56
C GLY A 150 -4.62 -6.83 13.65
N ILE A 151 -4.64 -6.49 12.36
CA ILE A 151 -5.66 -6.98 11.43
C ILE A 151 -5.29 -8.33 10.85
N PHE A 152 -4.08 -8.50 10.31
CA PHE A 152 -3.74 -9.72 9.56
C PHE A 152 -3.64 -10.98 10.45
N PRO A 153 -3.00 -10.94 11.63
CA PRO A 153 -3.03 -12.06 12.57
C PRO A 153 -4.46 -12.40 13.01
N PHE A 154 -5.29 -11.38 13.26
CA PHE A 154 -6.70 -11.62 13.56
C PHE A 154 -7.42 -12.34 12.43
N ILE A 155 -7.28 -11.90 11.17
CA ILE A 155 -7.92 -12.54 10.02
C ILE A 155 -7.44 -13.99 9.84
N ALA A 156 -6.16 -14.26 10.07
CA ALA A 156 -5.60 -15.61 9.97
C ALA A 156 -6.24 -16.59 10.98
N ASP A 157 -6.56 -16.12 12.19
CA ASP A 157 -7.17 -16.92 13.27
C ASP A 157 -8.68 -16.69 13.44
N ALA A 158 -9.30 -15.83 12.64
CA ALA A 158 -10.69 -15.38 12.82
C ALA A 158 -11.70 -16.53 12.75
N SER A 159 -11.52 -17.47 11.83
CA SER A 159 -12.41 -18.63 11.66
C SER A 159 -12.49 -19.44 12.96
N LYS A 160 -11.33 -19.84 13.50
CA LYS A 160 -11.24 -20.58 14.76
C LYS A 160 -11.71 -19.78 15.97
N PHE A 161 -11.43 -18.48 16.00
CA PHE A 161 -11.94 -17.61 17.06
C PHE A 161 -13.47 -17.57 17.09
N ILE A 162 -14.11 -17.45 15.92
CA ILE A 162 -15.57 -17.41 15.80
C ILE A 162 -16.16 -18.76 16.21
N GLN A 163 -15.55 -19.89 15.82
CA GLN A 163 -16.00 -21.21 16.26
C GLN A 163 -15.86 -21.43 17.77
N ASP A 164 -14.70 -21.10 18.33
CA ASP A 164 -14.41 -21.25 19.77
C ASP A 164 -15.41 -20.44 20.61
N LYS A 165 -15.82 -19.26 20.13
CA LYS A 165 -16.68 -18.32 20.85
C LYS A 165 -18.18 -18.50 20.56
N TYR A 166 -18.55 -18.91 19.36
CA TYR A 166 -19.92 -19.11 18.92
C TYR A 166 -20.13 -20.55 18.46
N ALA A 167 -20.61 -21.40 19.37
CA ALA A 167 -20.79 -22.83 19.14
C ALA A 167 -21.76 -23.18 17.99
N ASP A 168 -22.60 -22.23 17.57
CA ASP A 168 -23.60 -22.42 16.51
C ASP A 168 -23.02 -22.32 15.08
N TYR A 169 -21.76 -21.90 14.92
CA TYR A 169 -21.16 -21.69 13.61
C TYR A 169 -20.29 -22.87 13.18
N SER A 170 -20.58 -23.41 11.99
CA SER A 170 -19.68 -24.33 11.31
C SER A 170 -18.42 -23.61 10.81
N GLN A 171 -17.34 -24.34 10.53
CA GLN A 171 -16.11 -23.75 9.97
C GLN A 171 -16.35 -22.97 8.69
N LYS A 172 -17.21 -23.51 7.82
CA LYS A 172 -17.53 -22.89 6.55
C LYS A 172 -18.21 -21.54 6.77
N GLU A 173 -19.14 -21.46 7.72
CA GLU A 173 -19.83 -20.21 8.05
C GLU A 173 -18.91 -19.22 8.75
N ALA A 174 -18.07 -19.68 9.68
CA ALA A 174 -17.07 -18.83 10.34
C ALA A 174 -16.08 -18.22 9.32
N ALA A 175 -15.63 -19.02 8.35
CA ALA A 175 -14.77 -18.53 7.27
C ALA A 175 -15.47 -17.52 6.35
N TYR A 176 -16.75 -17.70 6.04
CA TYR A 176 -17.53 -16.68 5.30
C TYR A 176 -17.64 -15.37 6.09
N VAL A 177 -17.88 -15.44 7.40
CA VAL A 177 -17.95 -14.25 8.26
C VAL A 177 -16.60 -13.55 8.37
N ALA A 178 -15.50 -14.30 8.44
CA ALA A 178 -14.14 -13.75 8.42
C ALA A 178 -13.82 -13.08 7.06
N GLY A 179 -14.21 -13.72 5.95
CA GLY A 179 -14.05 -13.17 4.59
C GLY A 179 -14.85 -11.89 4.33
N ALA A 180 -15.93 -11.64 5.07
CA ALA A 180 -16.75 -10.43 4.94
C ALA A 180 -15.96 -9.12 5.14
N VAL A 181 -14.80 -9.17 5.83
CA VAL A 181 -13.87 -8.04 5.95
C VAL A 181 -13.39 -7.57 4.57
N TYR A 182 -13.03 -8.51 3.70
CA TYR A 182 -12.54 -8.22 2.35
C TYR A 182 -13.67 -7.89 1.39
N ASP A 183 -14.83 -8.57 1.51
CA ASP A 183 -16.00 -8.29 0.66
C ASP A 183 -16.53 -6.87 0.87
N SER A 184 -16.65 -6.45 2.14
CA SER A 184 -17.04 -5.07 2.45
C SER A 184 -16.00 -4.07 1.93
N SER A 185 -14.72 -4.41 2.03
CA SER A 185 -13.64 -3.56 1.52
C SER A 185 -13.65 -3.44 0.00
N LEU A 186 -13.97 -4.50 -0.73
CA LEU A 186 -14.07 -4.51 -2.18
C LEU A 186 -15.08 -3.46 -2.68
N VAL A 187 -16.23 -3.36 -2.02
CA VAL A 187 -17.29 -2.41 -2.37
C VAL A 187 -16.93 -0.98 -1.96
N LEU A 188 -16.37 -0.80 -0.76
CA LEU A 188 -16.12 0.52 -0.19
C LEU A 188 -14.84 1.20 -0.73
N SER A 189 -13.84 0.43 -1.14
CA SER A 189 -12.51 0.97 -1.50
C SER A 189 -12.56 2.04 -2.61
N ALA A 190 -13.40 1.84 -3.62
CA ALA A 190 -13.55 2.82 -4.71
C ALA A 190 -14.16 4.13 -4.22
N CYS A 191 -15.25 4.06 -3.43
CA CYS A 191 -15.92 5.24 -2.89
C CYS A 191 -15.03 5.99 -1.90
N VAL A 192 -14.33 5.25 -1.04
CA VAL A 192 -13.44 5.82 -0.02
C VAL A 192 -12.21 6.48 -0.65
N GLY A 193 -11.63 5.88 -1.71
CA GLY A 193 -10.54 6.49 -2.46
C GLY A 193 -10.94 7.85 -3.02
N ILE A 194 -12.09 7.92 -3.71
CA ILE A 194 -12.64 9.17 -4.25
C ILE A 194 -12.86 10.19 -3.12
N LEU A 195 -13.46 9.78 -2.01
CA LEU A 195 -13.73 10.66 -0.87
C LEU A 195 -12.45 11.25 -0.26
N ILE A 196 -11.41 10.43 -0.09
CA ILE A 196 -10.11 10.88 0.45
C ILE A 196 -9.45 11.88 -0.50
N ASP A 197 -9.53 11.62 -1.81
CA ASP A 197 -8.99 12.51 -2.83
C ASP A 197 -9.71 13.87 -2.84
N TYR A 198 -11.02 13.91 -2.60
CA TYR A 198 -11.78 15.17 -2.47
C TYR A 198 -11.48 15.96 -1.19
N VAL A 199 -11.36 15.28 -0.04
CA VAL A 199 -11.25 15.96 1.27
C VAL A 199 -9.80 16.38 1.60
N GLY A 200 -8.79 15.70 1.05
CA GLY A 200 -7.39 16.14 1.15
C GLY A 200 -6.74 16.04 2.54
N LEU A 201 -7.29 15.24 3.46
CA LEU A 201 -6.83 15.10 4.86
C LEU A 201 -6.41 13.66 5.21
N ARG A 202 -5.53 13.06 4.41
CA ARG A 202 -5.12 11.64 4.54
C ARG A 202 -4.70 11.24 5.96
N GLY A 203 -3.95 12.10 6.66
CA GLY A 203 -3.52 11.85 8.04
C GLY A 203 -4.66 11.82 9.07
N VAL A 204 -5.71 12.63 8.90
CA VAL A 204 -6.87 12.63 9.80
C VAL A 204 -7.67 11.33 9.61
N PHE A 205 -7.85 10.90 8.36
CA PHE A 205 -8.52 9.63 8.07
C PHE A 205 -7.75 8.43 8.63
N ALA A 206 -6.41 8.45 8.56
CA ALA A 206 -5.56 7.42 9.14
C ALA A 206 -5.68 7.32 10.67
N VAL A 207 -5.78 8.46 11.38
CA VAL A 207 -6.01 8.47 12.83
C VAL A 207 -7.44 8.03 13.16
N ALA A 208 -8.43 8.55 12.43
CA ALA A 208 -9.83 8.23 12.64
C ALA A 208 -10.10 6.73 12.46
N CYS A 209 -9.56 6.11 11.41
CA CYS A 209 -9.73 4.67 11.20
C CYS A 209 -9.05 3.83 12.29
N ALA A 210 -7.87 4.22 12.76
CA ALA A 210 -7.20 3.53 13.86
C ALA A 210 -8.02 3.59 15.16
N VAL A 211 -8.54 4.77 15.51
CA VAL A 211 -9.40 4.96 16.69
C VAL A 211 -10.70 4.18 16.56
N CYS A 212 -11.34 4.20 15.38
CA CYS A 212 -12.57 3.47 15.12
C CYS A 212 -12.38 1.94 15.08
N THR A 213 -11.15 1.45 14.95
CA THR A 213 -10.86 0.01 14.95
C THR A 213 -10.74 -0.56 16.37
N LEU A 214 -10.33 0.25 17.36
CA LEU A 214 -10.24 -0.17 18.76
C LEU A 214 -11.56 -0.75 19.33
N PRO A 215 -12.74 -0.10 19.14
CA PRO A 215 -14.01 -0.65 19.59
C PRO A 215 -14.34 -2.00 18.95
N VAL A 216 -13.90 -2.26 17.72
CA VAL A 216 -14.20 -3.52 17.02
C VAL A 216 -13.55 -4.70 17.75
N PHE A 217 -12.27 -4.57 18.11
CA PHE A 217 -11.58 -5.58 18.91
C PHE A 217 -12.16 -5.68 20.33
N GLY A 218 -12.56 -4.56 20.94
CA GLY A 218 -13.27 -4.58 22.23
C GLY A 218 -14.61 -5.34 22.18
N LEU A 219 -15.40 -5.12 21.13
CA LEU A 219 -16.65 -5.82 20.88
C LEU A 219 -16.42 -7.32 20.66
N LEU A 220 -15.44 -7.66 19.82
CA LEU A 220 -15.06 -9.05 19.54
C LEU A 220 -14.52 -9.75 20.78
N ALA A 221 -13.75 -9.10 21.65
CA ALA A 221 -13.21 -9.69 22.86
C ALA A 221 -14.30 -9.91 23.92
N PHE A 222 -15.03 -8.86 24.28
CA PHE A 222 -15.84 -8.85 25.51
C PHE A 222 -17.34 -9.06 25.31
N THR A 223 -17.85 -8.92 24.08
CA THR A 223 -19.31 -8.97 23.83
C THR A 223 -19.68 -10.17 22.94
N PHE A 224 -20.93 -10.60 22.99
CA PHE A 224 -21.52 -11.66 22.14
C PHE A 224 -22.36 -11.08 20.98
N VAL A 225 -21.91 -9.97 20.39
CA VAL A 225 -22.55 -9.37 19.20
C VAL A 225 -22.31 -10.29 18.00
N PRO A 226 -23.27 -10.45 17.07
CA PRO A 226 -23.06 -11.26 15.86
C PRO A 226 -21.73 -10.90 15.18
N PRO A 227 -20.85 -11.89 14.93
CA PRO A 227 -19.48 -11.63 14.46
C PRO A 227 -19.44 -10.89 13.12
N LEU A 228 -20.48 -11.06 12.29
CA LEU A 228 -20.67 -10.36 11.02
C LEU A 228 -20.65 -8.83 11.16
N VAL A 229 -21.24 -8.28 12.23
CA VAL A 229 -21.28 -6.82 12.41
C VAL A 229 -19.87 -6.28 12.65
N SER A 230 -19.08 -6.99 13.47
CA SER A 230 -17.70 -6.60 13.77
C SER A 230 -16.78 -6.78 12.57
N THR A 231 -16.93 -7.83 11.77
CA THR A 231 -16.09 -8.05 10.58
C THR A 231 -16.41 -7.07 9.46
N ILE A 232 -17.68 -6.71 9.25
CA ILE A 232 -18.05 -5.64 8.31
C ILE A 232 -17.48 -4.29 8.76
N TRP A 233 -17.59 -3.95 10.05
CA TRP A 233 -16.98 -2.73 10.58
C TRP A 233 -15.46 -2.73 10.35
N LEU A 234 -14.79 -3.85 10.64
CA LEU A 234 -13.36 -4.00 10.42
C LEU A 234 -12.97 -3.75 8.94
N GLY A 235 -13.78 -4.24 7.99
CA GLY A 235 -13.54 -4.00 6.56
C GLY A 235 -13.72 -2.54 6.15
N VAL A 236 -14.68 -1.82 6.75
CA VAL A 236 -14.84 -0.38 6.55
C VAL A 236 -13.57 0.35 7.01
N THR A 237 -13.07 0.09 8.22
CA THR A 237 -11.87 0.80 8.72
C THR A 237 -10.62 0.41 7.96
N TYR A 238 -10.50 -0.86 7.55
CA TYR A 238 -9.43 -1.35 6.68
C TYR A 238 -9.37 -0.59 5.34
N SER A 239 -10.52 -0.35 4.71
CA SER A 239 -10.60 0.37 3.42
C SER A 239 -10.09 1.80 3.52
N PHE A 240 -10.49 2.53 4.58
CA PHE A 240 -9.99 3.88 4.84
C PHE A 240 -8.49 3.91 5.13
N ALA A 241 -7.99 2.95 5.90
CA ALA A 241 -6.56 2.85 6.17
C ALA A 241 -5.76 2.56 4.90
N ALA A 242 -6.16 1.55 4.11
CA ALA A 242 -5.47 1.16 2.89
C ALA A 242 -5.44 2.30 1.84
N ALA A 243 -6.57 2.97 1.63
CA ALA A 243 -6.69 4.07 0.67
C ALA A 243 -5.96 5.36 1.12
N SER A 244 -5.75 5.54 2.42
CA SER A 244 -5.08 6.73 2.97
C SER A 244 -3.57 6.55 3.13
N MET A 245 -3.12 5.41 3.67
CA MET A 245 -1.75 5.22 4.18
C MET A 245 -0.74 4.86 3.07
N TRP A 246 -1.06 3.89 2.21
CA TRP A 246 -0.13 3.45 1.15
C TRP A 246 0.15 4.52 0.10
N PRO A 247 -0.85 5.28 -0.40
CA PRO A 247 -0.60 6.38 -1.33
C PRO A 247 0.17 7.55 -0.70
N SER A 248 0.30 7.59 0.63
CA SER A 248 1.08 8.63 1.30
C SER A 248 2.59 8.41 1.21
N ILE A 249 3.06 7.17 0.99
CA ILE A 249 4.49 6.85 0.80
C ILE A 249 5.08 7.57 -0.43
N PRO A 250 4.53 7.42 -1.66
CA PRO A 250 5.09 8.07 -2.85
C PRO A 250 5.09 9.61 -2.79
N LEU A 251 4.32 10.20 -1.88
CA LEU A 251 4.26 11.66 -1.69
C LEU A 251 5.37 12.19 -0.76
N VAL A 252 5.93 11.34 0.11
CA VAL A 252 6.95 11.76 1.10
C VAL A 252 8.37 11.34 0.72
N VAL A 253 8.53 10.55 -0.35
CA VAL A 253 9.82 10.06 -0.83
C VAL A 253 10.12 10.57 -2.25
N PRO A 254 11.39 10.80 -2.60
CA PRO A 254 11.76 11.18 -3.96
C PRO A 254 11.47 10.05 -4.95
N GLN A 255 11.09 10.40 -6.19
CA GLN A 255 10.78 9.43 -7.26
C GLN A 255 11.96 8.48 -7.59
N ALA A 256 13.20 8.92 -7.35
CA ALA A 256 14.40 8.12 -7.59
C ALA A 256 14.55 6.93 -6.63
N THR A 257 13.82 6.92 -5.50
CA THR A 257 14.00 5.95 -4.40
C THR A 257 12.69 5.25 -4.05
N LEU A 258 11.72 5.34 -4.95
CA LEU A 258 10.34 4.99 -4.66
C LEU A 258 10.17 3.47 -4.48
N GLY A 259 10.81 2.66 -5.32
CA GLY A 259 10.75 1.20 -5.25
C GLY A 259 11.37 0.66 -3.96
N THR A 260 12.52 1.18 -3.54
CA THR A 260 13.19 0.82 -2.29
C THR A 260 12.37 1.26 -1.10
N ALA A 261 11.77 2.47 -1.12
CA ALA A 261 10.89 2.94 -0.05
C ALA A 261 9.63 2.07 0.08
N MET A 262 8.95 1.76 -1.02
CA MET A 262 7.76 0.89 -1.00
C MET A 262 8.11 -0.54 -0.57
N GLY A 263 9.26 -1.07 -1.03
CA GLY A 263 9.76 -2.39 -0.64
C GLY A 263 10.11 -2.45 0.84
N LEU A 264 10.84 -1.46 1.35
CA LEU A 264 11.21 -1.36 2.77
C LEU A 264 9.98 -1.22 3.67
N ALA A 265 9.02 -0.38 3.30
CA ALA A 265 7.77 -0.23 4.03
C ALA A 265 7.00 -1.55 4.14
N THR A 266 6.84 -2.24 3.02
CA THR A 266 6.15 -3.54 2.97
C THR A 266 6.89 -4.60 3.77
N SER A 267 8.21 -4.62 3.73
CA SER A 267 8.99 -5.58 4.50
C SER A 267 8.94 -5.33 6.00
N ILE A 268 8.94 -4.08 6.45
CA ILE A 268 8.75 -3.75 7.87
C ILE A 268 7.36 -4.20 8.33
N GLN A 269 6.33 -3.98 7.51
CA GLN A 269 5.00 -4.53 7.76
C GLN A 269 5.02 -6.06 7.87
N MET A 270 5.67 -6.77 6.93
CA MET A 270 5.72 -8.24 6.94
C MET A 270 6.49 -8.78 8.15
N VAL A 271 7.58 -8.13 8.57
CA VAL A 271 8.26 -8.47 9.83
C VAL A 271 7.31 -8.29 11.02
N GLY A 272 6.57 -7.19 11.06
CA GLY A 272 5.56 -6.93 12.08
C GLY A 272 4.53 -8.07 12.17
N ILE A 273 3.90 -8.42 11.04
CA ILE A 273 2.92 -9.51 10.96
C ILE A 273 3.55 -10.84 11.39
N GLY A 274 4.77 -11.13 10.95
CA GLY A 274 5.49 -12.34 11.32
C GLY A 274 5.79 -12.44 12.82
N VAL A 275 6.17 -11.32 13.45
CA VAL A 275 6.38 -11.23 14.90
C VAL A 275 5.06 -11.38 15.65
N SER A 276 4.00 -10.68 15.24
CA SER A 276 2.67 -10.79 15.87
C SER A 276 2.13 -12.21 15.78
N ASN A 277 2.24 -12.89 14.63
CA ASN A 277 1.83 -14.29 14.48
C ASN A 277 2.62 -15.25 15.39
N LEU A 278 3.90 -14.97 15.67
CA LEU A 278 4.69 -15.74 16.64
C LEU A 278 4.29 -15.45 18.10
N ILE A 279 3.88 -14.22 18.42
CA ILE A 279 3.47 -13.83 19.78
C ILE A 279 2.04 -14.30 20.09
N VAL A 280 1.15 -14.35 19.10
CA VAL A 280 -0.20 -14.93 19.23
C VAL A 280 -0.14 -16.40 19.70
N ILE A 281 0.95 -17.12 19.39
CA ILE A 281 1.22 -18.48 19.90
C ILE A 281 1.34 -18.52 21.44
N ALA A 282 1.68 -17.40 22.09
CA ALA A 282 1.88 -17.29 23.55
C ALA A 282 0.78 -16.52 24.29
N ALA A 283 0.14 -15.50 23.69
CA ALA A 283 -0.84 -14.65 24.35
C ALA A 283 -2.00 -14.28 23.40
N ARG A 284 -3.18 -14.88 23.59
CA ARG A 284 -4.40 -14.51 22.87
C ARG A 284 -4.81 -13.05 23.17
N PHE A 285 -5.26 -12.31 22.15
CA PHE A 285 -6.08 -11.08 22.08
C PHE A 285 -5.68 -9.83 22.90
N VAL A 286 -5.15 -9.97 24.12
CA VAL A 286 -4.62 -8.85 24.91
C VAL A 286 -3.47 -8.19 24.16
N PHE A 287 -2.67 -8.99 23.44
CA PHE A 287 -1.60 -8.50 22.59
C PHE A 287 -2.11 -7.65 21.41
N ASP A 288 -3.14 -8.12 20.70
CA ASP A 288 -3.75 -7.36 19.60
C ASP A 288 -4.32 -6.02 20.07
N LEU A 289 -4.94 -5.99 21.25
CA LEU A 289 -5.45 -4.76 21.86
C LEU A 289 -4.31 -3.81 22.27
N THR A 290 -3.19 -4.33 22.78
CA THR A 290 -2.02 -3.51 23.13
C THR A 290 -1.31 -2.96 21.89
N ASP A 291 -1.17 -3.75 20.82
CA ASP A 291 -0.59 -3.32 19.55
C ASP A 291 -1.46 -2.25 18.88
N PHE A 292 -2.78 -2.38 18.95
CA PHE A 292 -3.69 -1.36 18.45
C PHE A 292 -3.71 -0.10 19.32
N ALA A 293 -3.62 -0.21 20.64
CA ALA A 293 -3.47 0.95 21.50
C ALA A 293 -2.15 1.70 21.19
N ALA A 294 -1.08 0.95 20.94
CA ALA A 294 0.20 1.50 20.47
C ALA A 294 0.07 2.14 19.08
N SER A 295 -0.69 1.52 18.16
CA SER A 295 -0.94 2.07 16.82
C SER A 295 -1.68 3.41 16.90
N VAL A 296 -2.71 3.51 17.74
CA VAL A 296 -3.46 4.75 17.97
C VAL A 296 -2.57 5.82 18.61
N LEU A 297 -1.77 5.46 19.62
CA LEU A 297 -0.81 6.40 20.21
C LEU A 297 0.21 6.89 19.17
N HIS A 298 0.72 6.00 18.33
CA HIS A 298 1.69 6.35 17.30
C HIS A 298 1.07 7.19 16.17
N CYS A 299 -0.16 6.87 15.75
CA CYS A 299 -0.98 7.69 14.85
C CYS A 299 -1.15 9.10 15.40
N MET A 300 -1.50 9.21 16.69
CA MET A 300 -1.64 10.50 17.37
C MET A 300 -0.32 11.27 17.43
N LEU A 301 0.79 10.61 17.76
CA LEU A 301 2.13 11.23 17.76
C LEU A 301 2.54 11.69 16.35
N THR A 302 2.30 10.86 15.34
CA THR A 302 2.56 11.18 13.93
C THR A 302 1.69 12.35 13.47
N PHE A 303 0.44 12.41 13.91
CA PHE A 303 -0.46 13.53 13.63
C PHE A 303 -0.04 14.80 14.36
N LEU A 304 0.43 14.73 15.61
CA LEU A 304 0.95 15.89 16.34
C LEU A 304 2.23 16.44 15.70
N GLN A 305 3.12 15.56 15.26
CA GLN A 305 4.35 15.91 14.55
C GLN A 305 4.06 16.42 13.13
N GLY A 306 3.09 15.83 12.43
CA GLY A 306 2.67 16.20 11.07
C GLY A 306 1.77 17.44 11.01
N GLY A 307 0.91 17.68 11.99
CA GLY A 307 0.02 18.84 12.09
C GLY A 307 0.78 20.15 12.34
N THR A 308 1.92 20.06 13.04
CA THR A 308 2.85 21.18 13.22
C THR A 308 3.59 21.53 11.91
N LEU A 309 3.70 20.56 10.97
CA LEU A 309 4.36 20.71 9.67
C LEU A 309 3.41 20.90 8.49
N ASN A 310 2.13 20.54 8.59
CA ASN A 310 1.10 20.80 7.56
C ASN A 310 0.88 22.31 7.36
N LYS A 311 1.07 23.10 8.43
CA LYS A 311 1.14 24.57 8.34
C LYS A 311 2.42 25.07 7.66
N THR A 312 3.49 24.28 7.67
CA THR A 312 4.79 24.64 7.08
C THR A 312 4.89 24.20 5.63
N THR A 313 4.32 23.05 5.25
CA THR A 313 4.27 22.56 3.86
C THR A 313 3.34 23.42 3.00
N LYS A 314 2.17 23.86 3.51
CA LYS A 314 1.38 24.88 2.81
C LYS A 314 2.11 26.22 2.65
N ARG A 315 3.01 26.56 3.58
CA ARG A 315 3.81 27.79 3.51
C ARG A 315 5.03 27.64 2.60
N SER A 316 5.57 26.43 2.44
CA SER A 316 6.66 26.14 1.52
C SER A 316 6.17 25.97 0.08
N GLU A 317 5.06 25.26 -0.16
CA GLU A 317 4.44 25.17 -1.50
C GLU A 317 4.04 26.55 -2.04
N GLN A 318 3.59 27.45 -1.16
CA GLN A 318 3.25 28.83 -1.54
C GLN A 318 4.47 29.74 -1.69
N ALA A 319 5.61 29.41 -1.06
CA ALA A 319 6.88 30.12 -1.26
C ALA A 319 7.66 29.61 -2.49
N GLU A 320 7.54 28.32 -2.80
CA GLU A 320 8.16 27.67 -3.96
C GLU A 320 7.38 28.03 -5.25
N GLY A 321 6.04 28.13 -5.18
CA GLY A 321 5.22 28.65 -6.29
C GLY A 321 5.33 30.16 -6.54
N ASP A 322 5.82 30.96 -5.58
CA ASP A 322 6.22 32.36 -5.82
C ASP A 322 7.66 32.44 -6.35
N SER A 323 8.56 31.57 -5.89
CA SER A 323 9.94 31.50 -6.36
C SER A 323 10.08 30.90 -7.77
N GLU A 324 9.17 30.04 -8.24
CA GLU A 324 9.11 29.57 -9.63
C GLU A 324 8.46 30.59 -10.57
N ARG A 325 7.62 31.50 -10.06
CA ARG A 325 7.06 32.61 -10.84
C ARG A 325 8.05 33.76 -11.05
N GLU A 326 8.97 34.00 -10.09
CA GLU A 326 10.02 35.01 -10.23
C GLU A 326 10.95 34.84 -11.46
N PRO A 327 11.49 33.64 -11.79
CA PRO A 327 12.34 33.47 -12.97
C PRO A 327 11.56 33.58 -14.28
N LEU A 328 10.31 33.10 -14.35
CA LEU A 328 9.43 33.27 -15.52
C LEU A 328 9.14 34.75 -15.79
N HIS A 329 8.86 35.54 -14.76
CA HIS A 329 8.66 36.99 -14.91
C HIS A 329 9.94 37.77 -15.21
N ARG A 330 11.11 37.21 -14.87
CA ARG A 330 12.41 37.78 -15.21
C ARG A 330 12.79 37.46 -16.66
N GLU A 331 12.57 36.21 -17.12
CA GLU A 331 12.77 35.81 -18.51
C GLU A 331 11.82 36.58 -19.45
N GLU A 332 10.53 36.76 -19.10
CA GLU A 332 9.60 37.58 -19.90
C GLU A 332 10.03 39.06 -19.97
N LYS A 333 10.63 39.61 -18.90
CA LYS A 333 11.16 40.99 -18.92
C LYS A 333 12.45 41.14 -19.72
N GLU A 334 13.33 40.13 -19.67
CA GLU A 334 14.56 40.11 -20.47
C GLU A 334 14.23 39.93 -21.97
N GLU A 335 13.21 39.15 -22.32
CA GLU A 335 12.70 39.04 -23.70
C GLU A 335 12.01 40.33 -24.19
N GLU A 336 11.25 41.02 -23.34
CA GLU A 336 10.64 42.33 -23.67
C GLU A 336 11.70 43.45 -23.85
N GLU A 337 12.76 43.46 -23.03
CA GLU A 337 13.88 44.42 -23.16
C GLU A 337 14.73 44.15 -24.42
N GLU A 338 14.94 42.89 -24.81
CA GLU A 338 15.64 42.53 -26.06
C GLU A 338 14.82 42.87 -27.33
N GLU A 339 13.49 42.76 -27.28
CA GLU A 339 12.61 43.18 -28.39
C GLU A 339 12.56 44.70 -28.57
N GLU A 340 12.63 45.48 -27.48
CA GLU A 340 12.71 46.96 -27.56
C GLU A 340 14.06 47.44 -28.12
N GLU A 341 15.20 46.82 -27.76
CA GLU A 341 16.50 47.16 -28.35
C GLU A 341 16.60 46.82 -29.85
N GLN A 342 16.00 45.70 -30.29
CA GLN A 342 15.98 45.33 -31.71
C GLN A 342 15.06 46.24 -32.55
N ASN A 343 13.97 46.76 -31.98
CA ASN A 343 13.12 47.73 -32.67
C ASN A 343 13.71 49.14 -32.69
N GLY A 344 14.49 49.52 -31.67
CA GLY A 344 15.23 50.80 -31.65
C GLY A 344 16.33 50.88 -32.72
N HIS A 345 16.99 49.77 -33.04
CA HIS A 345 18.09 49.75 -34.01
C HIS A 345 17.63 49.84 -35.47
N LYS A 346 16.38 49.44 -35.79
CA LYS A 346 15.81 49.54 -37.15
C LYS A 346 15.38 50.94 -37.57
N SER A 347 15.33 51.92 -36.66
CA SER A 347 14.92 53.29 -36.98
C SER A 347 16.08 54.23 -37.36
N SER A 348 17.33 53.76 -37.37
CA SER A 348 18.51 54.64 -37.56
C SER A 348 19.13 54.60 -38.97
N ASP A 349 18.71 53.68 -39.85
CA ASP A 349 19.24 53.58 -41.22
C ASP A 349 18.21 54.03 -42.27
N VAL A 350 18.03 55.35 -42.40
CA VAL A 350 17.41 55.97 -43.59
C VAL A 350 18.54 56.53 -44.47
N PRO A 351 18.86 55.92 -45.63
CA PRO A 351 19.84 56.50 -46.53
C PRO A 351 19.22 57.68 -47.30
N SER A 352 19.90 58.82 -47.21
CA SER A 352 19.62 60.02 -48.00
C SER A 352 19.85 59.72 -49.49
N GLN A 353 18.79 59.66 -50.30
CA GLN A 353 18.92 59.67 -51.76
C GLN A 353 18.70 61.09 -52.31
N SER A 354 19.76 61.58 -52.93
CA SER A 354 19.83 62.76 -53.79
C SER A 354 18.97 62.58 -55.05
N ILE A 355 18.05 63.50 -55.32
CA ILE A 355 17.40 63.66 -56.62
C ILE A 355 18.15 64.77 -57.37
N ASN A 356 18.77 64.43 -58.50
CA ASN A 356 19.34 65.38 -59.46
C ASN A 356 19.02 64.88 -60.88
N SER A 357 17.91 65.36 -61.44
CA SER A 357 17.66 65.74 -62.86
C SER A 357 16.17 65.97 -63.07
#